data_AF-A0A6A8MSB8-F1
#
_entry.id   AF-A0A6A8MSB8-F1
#
_cell.length_a   1.000
_cell.length_b   1.000
_cell.length_c   1.000
_cell.angle_alpha   90.00
_cell.angle_beta   90.00
_cell.angle_gamma   90.00
#
_symmetry.space_group_name_H-M   'P 1'
#
loop_
_entity.id
_entity.type
_entity.pdbx_description
1 polymer ?
#
loop_
_entity_poly.entity_id
_entity_poly.type
_entity_poly.pdbx_seq_one_letter_code
_entity_poly.pdbx_strand_id
1 'polypeptide(L)'
;MGDAGEEAAAQVYEAAGYEVIDRNWRNKTGEIDLILSKKNQLVFCEVKTRRSLAFGHPAEAVTREKQQRLKRLAMGWLDENSHERFSLRIDVAAVLAHRDGTFTVEIIEDIA
;
A
#
# COMPACT_ATOMS: atom_id res chain seq x y z
N MET A 1 4.04 -12.53 9.30
CA MET A 1 3.13 -12.69 8.14
C MET A 1 2.94 -11.38 7.40
N GLY A 2 2.91 -10.23 8.09
CA GLY A 2 2.96 -8.90 7.44
C GLY A 2 4.08 -8.81 6.42
N ASP A 3 5.32 -9.07 6.84
CA ASP A 3 6.52 -8.95 6.00
C ASP A 3 6.45 -9.77 4.70
N ALA A 4 5.94 -11.01 4.74
CA ALA A 4 5.82 -11.85 3.55
C ALA A 4 4.71 -11.39 2.60
N GLY A 5 3.62 -10.84 3.14
CA GLY A 5 2.55 -10.27 2.33
C GLY A 5 2.93 -8.90 1.74
N GLU A 6 3.64 -8.08 2.49
CA GLU A 6 4.26 -6.83 2.02
C GLU A 6 5.26 -7.10 0.91
N GLU A 7 6.11 -8.11 1.08
CA GLU A 7 7.06 -8.54 0.05
C GLU A 7 6.33 -9.03 -1.20
N ALA A 8 5.27 -9.83 -1.08
CA ALA A 8 4.47 -10.26 -2.23
C ALA A 8 3.82 -9.06 -2.95
N ALA A 9 3.32 -8.06 -2.21
CA ALA A 9 2.77 -6.84 -2.78
C ALA A 9 3.86 -6.00 -3.47
N ALA A 10 5.02 -5.84 -2.84
CA ALA A 10 6.17 -5.13 -3.42
C ALA A 10 6.60 -5.76 -4.74
N GLN A 11 6.69 -7.09 -4.81
CA GLN A 11 7.04 -7.82 -6.04
C GLN A 11 6.07 -7.56 -7.20
N VAL A 12 4.77 -7.40 -6.93
CA VAL A 12 3.79 -7.03 -7.98
C VAL A 12 4.07 -5.63 -8.52
N TYR A 13 4.38 -4.68 -7.66
CA TYR A 13 4.73 -3.32 -8.07
C TYR A 13 6.06 -3.27 -8.82
N GLU A 14 7.09 -3.96 -8.33
CA GLU A 14 8.40 -4.06 -8.96
C GLU A 14 8.30 -4.68 -10.37
N ALA A 15 7.51 -5.75 -10.53
CA ALA A 15 7.21 -6.34 -11.83
C ALA A 15 6.46 -5.37 -12.77
N ALA A 16 5.66 -4.45 -12.21
CA ALA A 16 5.01 -3.36 -12.94
C ALA A 16 5.93 -2.14 -13.16
N GLY A 17 7.20 -2.19 -12.77
CA GLY A 17 8.20 -1.15 -12.98
C GLY A 17 8.11 0.02 -12.01
N TYR A 18 7.59 -0.21 -10.80
CA TYR A 18 7.71 0.72 -9.68
C TYR A 18 8.97 0.38 -8.87
N GLU A 19 9.50 1.38 -8.17
CA GLU A 19 10.58 1.21 -7.20
C GLU A 19 10.00 1.35 -5.78
N VAL A 20 10.37 0.45 -4.87
CA VAL A 20 10.04 0.59 -3.44
C VAL A 20 11.02 1.59 -2.82
N ILE A 21 10.52 2.75 -2.42
CA ILE A 21 11.34 3.82 -1.84
C ILE A 21 11.32 3.81 -0.31
N ASP A 22 10.26 3.25 0.30
CA ASP A 22 10.17 3.09 1.75
C ASP A 22 9.23 1.92 2.10
N ARG A 23 9.45 1.32 3.27
CA ARG A 23 8.65 0.20 3.82
C ARG A 23 8.40 0.44 5.30
N ASN A 24 7.20 0.12 5.77
CA ASN A 24 6.82 0.22 7.18
C ASN A 24 7.09 1.62 7.79
N TRP A 25 6.91 2.69 6.99
CA TRP A 25 7.13 4.05 7.47
C TRP A 25 6.10 4.40 8.52
N ARG A 26 6.55 4.98 9.64
CA ARG A 26 5.72 5.21 10.83
C ARG A 26 5.95 6.62 11.36
N ASN A 27 4.86 7.26 11.75
CA ASN A 27 4.90 8.50 12.51
C ASN A 27 3.91 8.46 13.68
N LYS A 28 3.73 9.59 14.38
CA LYS A 28 2.84 9.68 15.55
C LYS A 28 1.36 9.40 15.23
N THR A 29 0.97 9.47 13.95
CA THR A 29 -0.42 9.39 13.50
C THR A 29 -0.79 8.07 12.83
N GLY A 30 0.19 7.20 12.57
CA GLY A 30 -0.04 5.90 11.94
C GLY A 30 1.17 5.40 11.16
N GLU A 31 0.91 4.45 10.26
CA GLU A 31 1.91 3.77 9.46
C GLU A 31 1.47 3.62 8.00
N ILE A 32 2.44 3.53 7.09
CA ILE A 32 2.25 3.20 5.68
C ILE A 32 3.14 1.98 5.39
N ASP A 33 2.54 0.93 4.85
CA ASP A 33 3.24 -0.35 4.65
C ASP A 33 4.25 -0.25 3.51
N LEU A 34 3.85 0.31 2.37
CA LEU A 34 4.72 0.49 1.20
C LEU A 34 4.58 1.90 0.63
N ILE A 35 5.73 2.49 0.30
CA ILE A 35 5.81 3.73 -0.47
C ILE A 35 6.61 3.43 -1.73
N LEU A 36 6.02 3.71 -2.88
CA LEU A 36 6.54 3.33 -4.17
C LEU A 36 6.65 4.55 -5.07
N SER A 37 7.60 4.53 -6.00
CA SER A 37 7.74 5.57 -7.01
C SER A 37 7.69 4.98 -8.41
N LYS A 38 7.11 5.74 -9.34
CA LYS A 38 7.23 5.47 -10.78
C LYS A 38 7.12 6.78 -11.55
N LYS A 39 8.21 7.16 -12.22
CA LYS A 39 8.33 8.45 -12.91
C LYS A 39 8.01 9.60 -11.95
N ASN A 40 6.95 10.36 -12.20
CA ASN A 40 6.55 11.52 -11.42
C ASN A 40 5.33 11.22 -10.51
N GLN A 41 5.15 9.96 -10.11
CA GLN A 41 4.07 9.50 -9.24
C GLN A 41 4.63 8.79 -8.02
N LEU A 42 4.10 9.13 -6.85
CA LEU A 42 4.28 8.41 -5.60
C LEU A 42 2.99 7.64 -5.28
N VAL A 43 3.16 6.37 -4.92
CA VAL A 43 2.08 5.47 -4.51
C VAL A 43 2.27 5.10 -3.05
N PHE A 44 1.26 5.39 -2.24
CA PHE A 44 1.19 4.98 -0.84
C PHE A 44 0.25 3.79 -0.76
N CYS A 45 0.79 2.61 -0.48
CA CYS A 45 0.02 1.37 -0.50
C CYS A 45 -0.09 0.78 0.90
N GLU A 46 -1.33 0.49 1.31
CA GLU A 46 -1.59 -0.32 2.49
C GLU A 46 -1.84 -1.78 2.11
N VAL A 47 -1.15 -2.69 2.79
CA VAL A 47 -1.15 -4.13 2.54
C VAL A 47 -2.05 -4.83 3.55
N LYS A 48 -3.04 -5.58 3.04
CA LYS A 48 -3.97 -6.35 3.86
C LYS A 48 -3.82 -7.84 3.57
N THR A 49 -3.08 -8.53 4.43
CA THR A 49 -2.89 -9.97 4.32
C THR A 49 -3.98 -10.76 5.04
N ARG A 50 -4.57 -11.75 4.37
CA ARG A 50 -5.60 -12.65 4.92
C ARG A 50 -5.34 -14.09 4.51
N ARG A 51 -5.86 -15.05 5.29
CA ARG A 51 -5.77 -16.51 5.01
C ARG A 51 -7.07 -17.12 4.46
N SER A 52 -8.15 -16.34 4.34
CA SER A 52 -9.43 -16.81 3.80
C SER A 52 -10.23 -15.65 3.18
N LEU A 53 -11.06 -15.99 2.19
CA LEU A 53 -12.01 -15.08 1.52
C LEU A 53 -13.35 -14.95 2.27
N ALA A 54 -13.48 -15.55 3.46
CA ALA A 54 -14.74 -15.62 4.21
C ALA A 54 -15.21 -14.26 4.76
N PHE A 55 -14.35 -13.24 4.72
CA PHE A 55 -14.69 -11.86 5.04
C PHE A 55 -14.61 -11.06 3.75
N GLY A 56 -15.74 -10.46 3.34
CA GLY A 56 -16.03 -9.83 2.04
C GLY A 56 -14.95 -8.95 1.40
N HIS A 57 -15.22 -8.50 0.17
CA HIS A 57 -14.19 -7.96 -0.72
C HIS A 57 -13.45 -6.77 -0.09
N PRO A 58 -12.10 -6.75 -0.06
CA PRO A 58 -11.34 -5.67 0.56
C PRO A 58 -11.63 -4.29 -0.03
N ALA A 59 -12.06 -4.23 -1.31
CA ALA A 59 -12.49 -3.02 -1.99
C ALA A 59 -13.76 -2.38 -1.39
N GLU A 60 -14.65 -3.15 -0.77
CA GLU A 60 -15.91 -2.64 -0.20
C GLU A 60 -15.71 -1.85 1.12
N ALA A 61 -14.50 -1.86 1.69
CA ALA A 61 -14.24 -1.38 3.04
C ALA A 61 -13.21 -0.24 3.16
N VAL A 62 -12.97 0.54 2.09
CA VAL A 62 -12.20 1.79 2.23
C VAL A 62 -13.14 2.93 2.59
N THR A 63 -13.35 3.13 3.89
CA THR A 63 -14.18 4.24 4.38
C THR A 63 -13.51 5.59 4.11
N ARG A 64 -14.30 6.67 4.05
CA ARG A 64 -13.78 8.04 3.93
C ARG A 64 -12.77 8.39 5.03
N GLU A 65 -12.97 7.86 6.24
CA GLU A 65 -12.04 8.03 7.35
C GLU A 65 -10.67 7.41 7.04
N LYS A 66 -10.67 6.21 6.44
CA LYS A 66 -9.43 5.54 6.05
C LYS A 66 -8.70 6.30 4.93
N GLN A 67 -9.43 6.82 3.94
CA GLN A 67 -8.84 7.68 2.90
C GLN A 67 -8.21 8.94 3.50
N GLN A 68 -8.93 9.64 4.39
CA GLN A 68 -8.41 10.86 5.05
C GLN A 68 -7.20 10.58 5.94
N ARG A 69 -7.14 9.40 6.57
CA ARG A 69 -5.97 8.97 7.35
C ARG A 69 -4.76 8.74 6.43
N LEU A 70 -4.94 8.00 5.34
CA LEU A 70 -3.87 7.71 4.38
C LEU A 70 -3.34 9.00 3.71
N LYS A 71 -4.24 9.94 3.35
CA LYS A 71 -3.83 11.26 2.85
C LYS A 71 -2.96 12.03 3.86
N ARG A 72 -3.32 12.02 5.14
CA ARG A 72 -2.52 12.68 6.20
C ARG A 72 -1.15 12.04 6.38
N LEU A 73 -1.09 10.71 6.32
CA LEU A 73 0.18 9.98 6.41
C LEU A 73 1.07 10.27 5.19
N ALA A 74 0.51 10.25 3.98
CA ALA A 74 1.23 10.60 2.76
C ALA A 74 1.83 12.02 2.84
N MET A 75 1.06 13.00 3.32
CA MET A 75 1.57 14.36 3.55
C MET A 75 2.71 14.39 4.57
N GLY A 76 2.59 13.64 5.68
CA GLY A 76 3.66 13.56 6.67
C GLY A 76 4.96 12.97 6.10
N TRP A 77 4.87 11.97 5.23
CA TRP A 77 6.05 11.42 4.56
C TRP A 77 6.68 12.42 3.60
N LEU A 78 5.86 13.18 2.86
CA LEU A 78 6.32 14.23 1.95
C LEU A 78 7.03 15.37 2.68
N ASP A 79 6.51 15.79 3.83
CA ASP A 79 7.13 16.85 4.65
C ASP A 79 8.53 16.45 5.13
N GLU A 80 8.77 15.16 5.36
CA GLU A 80 10.08 14.62 5.77
C GLU A 80 11.03 14.38 4.58
N ASN A 81 10.51 14.12 3.37
CA ASN A 81 11.30 13.51 2.30
C ASN A 81 11.24 14.21 0.92
N SER A 82 10.35 15.18 0.65
CA SER A 82 10.12 15.67 -0.71
C SER A 82 10.32 17.17 -0.92
N HIS A 83 11.04 17.51 -2.00
CA HIS A 83 11.15 18.86 -2.57
C HIS A 83 10.66 18.94 -4.03
N GLU A 84 10.03 17.88 -4.56
CA GLU A 84 9.53 17.83 -5.95
C GLU A 84 8.01 17.59 -6.05
N ARG A 85 7.42 18.06 -7.15
CA ARG A 85 5.97 17.94 -7.42
C ARG A 85 5.65 16.55 -7.99
N PHE A 86 5.36 15.59 -7.13
CA PHE A 86 4.81 14.29 -7.54
C PHE A 86 3.28 14.30 -7.61
N SER A 87 2.71 13.51 -8.51
CA SER A 87 1.31 13.08 -8.35
C SER A 87 1.24 12.03 -7.25
N LEU A 88 0.17 12.06 -6.47
CA LEU A 88 -0.03 11.14 -5.35
C LEU A 88 -1.14 10.16 -5.71
N ARG A 89 -0.90 8.88 -5.44
CA ARG A 89 -1.88 7.80 -5.55
C ARG A 89 -1.91 7.02 -4.26
N ILE A 90 -3.09 6.60 -3.83
CA ILE A 90 -3.26 5.75 -2.66
C ILE A 90 -3.89 4.45 -3.12
N ASP A 91 -3.22 3.34 -2.81
CA ASP A 91 -3.61 2.01 -3.23
C ASP A 91 -3.81 1.09 -2.02
N VAL A 92 -4.52 -0.01 -2.23
CA VAL A 92 -4.62 -1.11 -1.27
C VAL A 92 -4.21 -2.41 -1.94
N ALA A 93 -3.23 -3.10 -1.37
CA ALA A 93 -2.88 -4.46 -1.77
C ALA A 93 -3.65 -5.46 -0.90
N ALA A 94 -4.57 -6.20 -1.51
CA ALA A 94 -5.23 -7.33 -0.87
C ALA A 94 -4.42 -8.60 -1.12
N VAL A 95 -3.84 -9.17 -0.06
CA VAL A 95 -2.97 -10.35 -0.15
C VAL A 95 -3.67 -11.56 0.44
N LEU A 96 -3.93 -12.57 -0.38
CA LEU A 96 -4.47 -13.86 0.05
C LEU A 96 -3.33 -14.88 0.16
N ALA A 97 -3.04 -15.31 1.39
CA ALA A 97 -2.09 -16.37 1.69
C ALA A 97 -2.75 -17.74 1.54
N HIS A 98 -2.21 -18.57 0.66
CA HIS A 98 -2.68 -19.93 0.41
C HIS A 98 -1.99 -20.96 1.32
N ARG A 99 -2.59 -22.14 1.45
CA ARG A 99 -2.04 -23.22 2.31
C ARG A 99 -0.75 -23.82 1.76
N ASP A 100 -0.50 -23.70 0.46
CA ASP A 100 0.73 -24.14 -0.21
C ASP A 100 1.90 -23.16 -0.05
N GLY A 101 1.69 -22.05 0.69
CA GLY A 101 2.69 -21.02 0.92
C GLY A 101 2.76 -19.95 -0.18
N THR A 102 1.91 -20.04 -1.21
CA THR A 102 1.82 -19.00 -2.25
C THR A 102 0.93 -17.84 -1.82
N PHE A 103 1.05 -16.72 -2.54
CA PHE A 103 0.21 -15.54 -2.35
C PHE A 103 -0.49 -15.16 -3.65
N THR A 104 -1.76 -14.76 -3.55
CA THR A 104 -2.43 -13.99 -4.59
C THR A 104 -2.54 -12.55 -4.12
N VAL A 105 -2.14 -11.62 -4.98
CA VAL A 105 -2.17 -10.18 -4.68
C VAL A 105 -3.09 -9.50 -5.67
N GLU A 106 -4.04 -8.74 -5.14
CA GLU A 106 -4.89 -7.84 -5.91
C GLU A 106 -4.56 -6.41 -5.49
N ILE A 107 -4.28 -5.54 -6.47
CA ILE A 107 -4.05 -4.12 -6.23
C ILE A 107 -5.32 -3.36 -6.58
N ILE A 108 -5.87 -2.66 -5.58
CA ILE A 108 -6.98 -1.72 -5.75
C ILE A 108 -6.34 -0.35 -5.82
N GLU A 109 -6.26 0.19 -7.04
CA GLU A 109 -5.63 1.49 -7.29
C GLU A 109 -6.58 2.67 -7.00
N ASP A 110 -6.00 3.81 -6.66
CA ASP A 110 -6.66 5.12 -6.62
C ASP A 110 -7.93 5.16 -5.75
N ILE A 111 -7.79 4.71 -4.51
CA ILE A 111 -8.90 4.59 -3.57
C ILE A 111 -9.31 5.92 -2.90
N ALA A 112 -8.73 7.07 -3.27
CA ALA A 112 -8.79 8.28 -2.45
C ALA A 112 -8.80 9.61 -3.22
#